data_AF-A0A930AKQ8-F1
#
_entry.id   AF-A0A930AKQ8-F1
#
_cell.length_a   1.000
_cell.length_b   1.000
_cell.length_c   1.000
_cell.angle_alpha   90.00
_cell.angle_beta   90.00
_cell.angle_gamma   90.00
#
_symmetry.space_group_name_H-M   'P 1'
#
loop_
_entity.id
_entity.type
_entity.pdbx_description
1 polymer ?
#
loop_
_entity_poly.entity_id
_entity_poly.type
_entity_poly.pdbx_seq_one_letter_code
_entity_poly.pdbx_strand_id
1 'polypeptide(L)'
;MTKNEYLAALNQALANYSPSFKKDILDAFEAHFQEGINEGRSEEEIMNDLGTIDDVLENIHMMGGEKETVHKEQKSKDYQDLKEGLSTAFHAFTRIADEALGHAKNFTANMDRKKNTAQYYSDPQTETLPDSITHLVIHSETLLSSLDITLEKGNELRYEFTQSQSIFRNPTTDGIRCEINDTTATILVSGSGDLTVQIPSGVTTITMEAPAGDVDINDIKLDEFNCHNKSGDVSLSRVEMKRADFTMLAGDLDVSDSNFDEISMKLSAGDVDLTNTTGNLYANIAAGDIDIQKHAANVIQLSAAAGDIDMEVSSPIIEVKTTAGDIDLDIHGEIQNIKVTSTAGDIDMATDSKDYQASLSTNFGDVDFDDDLPYQKLHGKKYIVGNGKGEILIKTNAGDISFQ
;
A
#
# COMPACT_ATOMS: atom_id res chain seq x y z
N MET A 1 12.51 -53.79 -1.12
CA MET A 1 11.20 -53.42 -0.55
C MET A 1 10.23 -54.53 -0.90
N THR A 2 9.33 -54.92 -0.01
CA THR A 2 8.28 -55.91 -0.30
C THR A 2 7.01 -55.21 -0.77
N LYS A 3 6.07 -55.93 -1.41
CA LYS A 3 4.74 -55.41 -1.76
C LYS A 3 4.09 -54.69 -0.57
N ASN A 4 4.14 -55.29 0.61
CA ASN A 4 3.53 -54.73 1.83
C ASN A 4 4.20 -53.44 2.29
N GLU A 5 5.53 -53.34 2.15
CA GLU A 5 6.27 -52.12 2.48
C GLU A 5 5.97 -50.99 1.47
N TYR A 6 5.84 -51.33 0.18
CA TYR A 6 5.51 -50.36 -0.88
C TYR A 6 4.08 -49.83 -0.72
N LEU A 7 3.09 -50.70 -0.50
CA LEU A 7 1.71 -50.28 -0.24
C LEU A 7 1.56 -49.52 1.07
N ALA A 8 2.34 -49.86 2.11
CA ALA A 8 2.36 -49.09 3.36
C ALA A 8 2.93 -47.68 3.15
N ALA A 9 4.02 -47.56 2.38
CA ALA A 9 4.62 -46.27 2.03
C ALA A 9 3.66 -45.41 1.17
N LEU A 10 2.99 -46.01 0.18
CA LEU A 10 1.99 -45.32 -0.64
C LEU A 10 0.78 -44.87 0.20
N ASN A 11 0.29 -45.73 1.10
CA ASN A 11 -0.79 -45.41 2.02
C ASN A 11 -0.41 -44.28 2.99
N GLN A 12 0.85 -44.21 3.42
CA GLN A 12 1.34 -43.10 4.24
C GLN A 12 1.44 -41.80 3.42
N ALA A 13 1.93 -41.88 2.18
CA ALA A 13 2.04 -40.73 1.29
C ALA A 13 0.68 -40.14 0.89
N LEU A 14 -0.35 -40.98 0.76
CA LEU A 14 -1.72 -40.56 0.45
C LEU A 14 -2.54 -40.16 1.69
N ALA A 15 -1.91 -39.95 2.86
CA ALA A 15 -2.63 -39.67 4.11
C ALA A 15 -3.51 -38.41 4.07
N ASN A 16 -3.21 -37.45 3.18
CA ASN A 16 -3.90 -36.16 3.07
C ASN A 16 -4.95 -36.13 1.92
N TYR A 17 -5.30 -37.28 1.35
CA TYR A 17 -6.35 -37.42 0.34
C TYR A 17 -7.59 -38.07 0.96
N SER A 18 -8.76 -37.88 0.32
CA SER A 18 -10.02 -38.43 0.85
C SER A 18 -9.94 -39.96 1.02
N PRO A 19 -10.58 -40.54 2.07
CA PRO A 19 -10.53 -41.98 2.32
C PRO A 19 -11.00 -42.84 1.15
N SER A 20 -11.98 -42.36 0.36
CA SER A 20 -12.47 -43.05 -0.84
C SER A 20 -11.41 -43.05 -1.94
N PHE A 21 -10.81 -41.89 -2.24
CA PHE A 21 -9.77 -41.76 -3.26
C PHE A 21 -8.53 -42.58 -2.89
N LYS A 22 -8.10 -42.50 -1.63
CA LYS A 22 -6.99 -43.31 -1.10
C LYS A 22 -7.23 -44.80 -1.27
N LYS A 23 -8.46 -45.25 -0.98
CA LYS A 23 -8.85 -46.65 -1.14
C LYS A 23 -8.80 -47.07 -2.61
N ASP A 24 -9.35 -46.27 -3.52
CA ASP A 24 -9.36 -46.58 -4.95
C ASP A 24 -7.95 -46.72 -5.53
N ILE A 25 -7.02 -45.84 -5.13
CA ILE A 25 -5.61 -45.92 -5.56
C ILE A 25 -4.92 -47.17 -4.97
N LEU A 26 -5.11 -47.46 -3.68
CA LEU A 26 -4.49 -48.63 -3.06
C LEU A 26 -5.04 -49.94 -3.63
N ASP A 27 -6.35 -50.02 -3.87
CA ASP A 27 -6.99 -51.19 -4.47
C ASP A 27 -6.48 -51.42 -5.91
N ALA A 28 -6.26 -50.36 -6.69
CA ALA A 28 -5.70 -50.46 -8.04
C ALA A 28 -4.25 -50.95 -8.05
N PHE A 29 -3.39 -50.43 -7.16
CA PHE A 29 -2.00 -50.88 -7.04
C PHE A 29 -1.93 -52.32 -6.52
N GLU A 30 -2.77 -52.68 -5.54
CA GLU A 30 -2.86 -54.05 -5.03
C GLU A 30 -3.27 -55.05 -6.11
N ALA A 31 -4.24 -54.70 -6.96
CA ALA A 31 -4.63 -55.52 -8.10
C ALA A 31 -3.47 -55.72 -9.09
N HIS A 32 -2.70 -54.66 -9.37
CA HIS A 32 -1.55 -54.73 -10.29
C HIS A 32 -0.41 -55.61 -9.75
N PHE A 33 -0.16 -55.58 -8.45
CA PHE A 33 0.76 -56.52 -7.80
C PHE A 33 0.24 -57.96 -7.88
N GLN A 34 -1.06 -58.16 -7.68
CA GLN A 34 -1.64 -59.50 -7.73
C GLN A 34 -1.58 -60.10 -9.14
N GLU A 35 -1.82 -59.30 -10.17
CA GLU A 35 -1.70 -59.68 -11.58
C GLU A 35 -0.25 -60.04 -11.94
N GLY A 36 0.71 -59.16 -11.61
CA GLY A 36 2.13 -59.43 -11.89
C GLY A 36 2.67 -60.68 -11.20
N ILE A 37 2.25 -60.96 -9.96
CA ILE A 37 2.63 -62.19 -9.25
C ILE A 37 2.02 -63.43 -9.93
N ASN A 38 0.77 -63.34 -10.39
CA ASN A 38 0.12 -64.44 -11.12
C ASN A 38 0.79 -64.71 -12.47
N GLU A 39 1.38 -63.69 -13.10
CA GLU A 39 2.18 -63.80 -14.31
C GLU A 39 3.62 -64.28 -14.06
N GLY A 40 3.98 -64.56 -12.80
CA GLY A 40 5.29 -65.09 -12.41
C GLY A 40 6.39 -64.03 -12.30
N ARG A 41 6.03 -62.75 -12.26
CA ARG A 41 6.96 -61.63 -12.09
C ARG A 41 7.33 -61.47 -10.62
N SER A 42 8.55 -60.97 -10.37
CA SER A 42 8.99 -60.66 -9.00
C SER A 42 8.41 -59.32 -8.52
N GLU A 43 8.24 -59.15 -7.21
CA GLU A 43 7.74 -57.89 -6.63
C GLU A 43 8.64 -56.69 -6.99
N GLU A 44 9.94 -56.93 -7.15
CA GLU A 44 10.92 -55.91 -7.54
C GLU A 44 10.71 -55.41 -8.98
N GLU A 45 10.42 -56.32 -9.91
CA GLU A 45 10.10 -55.95 -11.29
C GLU A 45 8.78 -55.18 -11.38
N ILE A 46 7.79 -55.53 -10.56
CA ILE A 46 6.51 -54.83 -10.54
C ILE A 46 6.66 -53.41 -9.96
N MET A 47 7.43 -53.26 -8.88
CA MET A 47 7.73 -51.93 -8.30
C MET A 47 8.49 -51.03 -9.28
N ASN A 48 9.42 -51.58 -10.07
CA ASN A 48 10.14 -50.81 -11.07
C ASN A 48 9.22 -50.29 -12.19
N ASP A 49 8.21 -51.08 -12.59
CA ASP A 49 7.22 -50.65 -13.59
C ASP A 49 6.25 -49.60 -13.04
N LEU A 50 5.85 -49.73 -11.77
CA LEU A 50 4.94 -48.80 -11.11
C LEU A 50 5.62 -47.46 -10.76
N GLY A 51 6.95 -47.43 -10.71
CA GLY A 51 7.74 -46.24 -10.38
C GLY A 51 7.92 -46.04 -8.87
N THR A 52 8.64 -44.97 -8.50
CA THR A 52 8.81 -44.61 -7.10
C THR A 52 7.55 -43.98 -6.53
N ILE A 53 7.40 -43.97 -5.20
CA ILE A 53 6.24 -43.34 -4.54
C ILE A 53 6.13 -41.86 -4.91
N ASP A 54 7.26 -41.17 -5.06
CA ASP A 54 7.28 -39.76 -5.47
C ASP A 54 6.77 -39.57 -6.90
N ASP A 55 7.15 -40.45 -7.84
CA ASP A 55 6.64 -40.43 -9.22
C ASP A 55 5.13 -40.68 -9.26
N VAL A 56 4.64 -41.61 -8.43
CA VAL A 56 3.20 -41.90 -8.32
C VAL A 56 2.43 -40.69 -7.79
N LEU A 57 2.96 -39.99 -6.78
CA LEU A 57 2.34 -38.79 -6.23
C LEU A 57 2.33 -37.62 -7.21
N GLU A 58 3.40 -37.45 -7.99
CA GLU A 58 3.48 -36.43 -9.03
C GLU A 58 2.43 -36.67 -10.12
N ASN A 59 2.25 -37.93 -10.54
CA ASN A 59 1.20 -38.32 -11.48
C ASN A 59 -0.22 -38.07 -10.93
N ILE A 60 -0.45 -38.37 -9.64
CA ILE A 60 -1.74 -38.10 -8.96
C ILE A 60 -2.01 -36.59 -8.88
N HIS A 61 -0.97 -35.78 -8.65
CA HIS A 61 -1.09 -34.33 -8.60
C HIS A 61 -1.42 -33.74 -9.98
N MET A 62 -0.82 -34.28 -11.05
CA MET A 62 -1.09 -33.86 -12.43
C MET A 62 -2.47 -34.30 -12.95
N MET A 63 -3.12 -35.27 -12.31
CA MET A 63 -4.50 -35.69 -12.63
C MET A 63 -5.59 -34.98 -11.79
N GLY A 64 -5.23 -33.99 -10.97
CA GLY A 64 -6.22 -33.14 -10.28
C GLY A 64 -6.98 -33.82 -9.13
N GLY A 65 -6.33 -34.72 -8.38
CA GLY A 65 -6.95 -35.36 -7.21
C GLY A 65 -7.36 -34.34 -6.12
N GLU A 66 -8.65 -34.28 -5.79
CA GLU A 66 -9.18 -33.44 -4.71
C GLU A 66 -8.65 -33.89 -3.34
N LYS A 67 -7.83 -33.06 -2.69
CA LYS A 67 -7.39 -33.26 -1.30
C LYS A 67 -8.50 -32.84 -0.34
N GLU A 68 -8.91 -33.73 0.55
CA GLU A 68 -9.83 -33.39 1.65
C GLU A 68 -9.12 -32.46 2.64
N THR A 69 -9.72 -31.29 2.86
CA THR A 69 -9.25 -30.25 3.77
C THR A 69 -9.48 -30.64 5.22
N VAL A 70 -8.63 -31.54 5.75
CA VAL A 70 -8.59 -31.88 7.17
C VAL A 70 -7.25 -31.43 7.74
N HIS A 71 -7.12 -30.16 8.14
CA HIS A 71 -6.15 -29.67 9.14
C HIS A 71 -6.41 -28.20 9.52
N LYS A 72 -7.63 -27.86 9.98
CA LYS A 72 -7.86 -26.59 10.71
C LYS A 72 -7.69 -26.75 12.22
N GLU A 73 -8.03 -27.89 12.82
CA GLU A 73 -8.05 -28.03 14.30
C GLU A 73 -6.68 -28.37 14.92
N GLN A 74 -5.86 -29.25 14.33
CA GLN A 74 -4.53 -29.59 14.88
C GLN A 74 -3.54 -28.43 14.72
N LYS A 75 -3.55 -27.76 13.56
CA LYS A 75 -2.78 -26.52 13.32
C LYS A 75 -3.21 -25.42 14.27
N SER A 76 -4.51 -25.27 14.57
CA SER A 76 -4.93 -24.25 15.55
C SER A 76 -4.43 -24.58 16.94
N LYS A 77 -4.35 -25.86 17.32
CA LYS A 77 -3.86 -26.28 18.63
C LYS A 77 -2.35 -26.10 18.78
N ASP A 78 -1.55 -26.53 17.81
CA ASP A 78 -0.10 -26.30 17.82
C ASP A 78 0.23 -24.80 17.72
N TYR A 79 -0.57 -24.03 16.97
CA TYR A 79 -0.45 -22.57 16.89
C TYR A 79 -0.89 -21.89 18.19
N GLN A 80 -1.91 -22.41 18.89
CA GLN A 80 -2.33 -21.95 20.22
C GLN A 80 -1.26 -22.25 21.25
N ASP A 81 -0.71 -23.47 21.29
CA ASP A 81 0.34 -23.87 22.22
C ASP A 81 1.65 -23.10 21.95
N LEU A 82 2.01 -22.86 20.68
CA LEU A 82 3.12 -21.98 20.31
C LEU A 82 2.87 -20.53 20.70
N LYS A 83 1.65 -20.02 20.49
CA LYS A 83 1.25 -18.66 20.89
C LYS A 83 1.27 -18.49 22.41
N GLU A 84 0.79 -19.48 23.17
CA GLU A 84 0.85 -19.51 24.64
C GLU A 84 2.30 -19.62 25.13
N GLY A 85 3.12 -20.48 24.51
CA GLY A 85 4.53 -20.61 24.83
C GLY A 85 5.33 -19.33 24.57
N LEU A 86 5.11 -18.69 23.42
CA LEU A 86 5.73 -17.42 23.07
C LEU A 86 5.24 -16.29 23.98
N SER A 87 3.95 -16.23 24.28
CA SER A 87 3.36 -15.27 25.22
C SER A 87 3.94 -15.44 26.64
N THR A 88 4.07 -16.68 27.10
CA THR A 88 4.66 -16.99 28.42
C THR A 88 6.13 -16.60 28.48
N ALA A 89 6.91 -16.91 27.44
CA ALA A 89 8.30 -16.48 27.33
C ALA A 89 8.40 -14.94 27.30
N PHE A 90 7.54 -14.28 26.54
CA PHE A 90 7.46 -12.82 26.46
C PHE A 90 7.10 -12.20 27.82
N HIS A 91 6.15 -12.77 28.55
CA HIS A 91 5.79 -12.36 29.91
C HIS A 91 6.93 -12.57 30.92
N ALA A 92 7.71 -13.64 30.79
CA ALA A 92 8.89 -13.85 31.62
C ALA A 92 9.99 -12.81 31.31
N PHE A 93 10.27 -12.55 30.04
CA PHE A 93 11.24 -11.51 29.62
C PHE A 93 10.82 -10.13 30.07
N THR A 94 9.54 -9.77 29.89
CA THR A 94 9.02 -8.48 30.33
C THR A 94 9.08 -8.33 31.85
N ARG A 95 8.78 -9.36 32.64
CA ARG A 95 8.93 -9.29 34.10
C ARG A 95 10.40 -9.11 34.53
N ILE A 96 11.34 -9.77 33.85
CA ILE A 96 12.78 -9.60 34.10
C ILE A 96 13.23 -8.19 33.71
N ALA A 97 12.73 -7.66 32.59
CA ALA A 97 12.99 -6.28 32.17
C ALA A 97 12.41 -5.28 33.17
N ASP A 98 11.19 -5.48 33.65
CA ASP A 98 10.50 -4.62 34.63
C ASP A 98 11.20 -4.65 36.01
N GLU A 99 11.67 -5.82 36.46
CA GLU A 99 12.48 -5.96 37.69
C GLU A 99 13.86 -5.30 37.54
N ALA A 100 14.49 -5.38 36.36
CA ALA A 100 15.76 -4.71 36.09
C ALA A 100 15.62 -3.19 35.92
N LEU A 101 14.49 -2.71 35.36
CA LEU A 101 14.20 -1.31 35.04
C LEU A 101 13.48 -0.57 36.16
N GLY A 102 12.82 -1.24 37.11
CA GLY A 102 12.28 -0.63 38.33
C GLY A 102 13.34 0.06 39.22
N HIS A 103 14.63 -0.14 38.91
CA HIS A 103 15.75 0.59 39.48
C HIS A 103 16.18 1.84 38.68
N ALA A 104 15.70 2.03 37.45
CA ALA A 104 15.93 3.19 36.59
C ALA A 104 14.74 4.17 36.71
N LYS A 105 15.01 5.43 37.07
CA LYS A 105 13.98 6.37 37.55
C LYS A 105 13.03 6.99 36.50
N ASN A 106 13.21 6.75 35.20
CA ASN A 106 12.58 7.55 34.13
C ASN A 106 12.02 6.71 32.97
N PHE A 107 11.24 5.66 33.26
CA PHE A 107 10.83 4.71 32.23
C PHE A 107 9.40 4.21 32.42
N THR A 108 8.61 4.27 31.37
CA THR A 108 7.22 3.79 31.38
C THR A 108 7.06 2.68 30.33
N ALA A 109 6.60 1.50 30.76
CA ALA A 109 6.31 0.38 29.88
C ALA A 109 4.82 0.38 29.52
N ASN A 110 4.50 0.48 28.22
CA ASN A 110 3.15 0.24 27.74
C ASN A 110 3.05 -1.20 27.22
N MET A 111 2.26 -2.03 27.90
CA MET A 111 2.08 -3.43 27.55
C MET A 111 0.74 -3.65 26.86
N ASP A 112 0.77 -3.91 25.56
CA ASP A 112 -0.40 -4.48 24.88
C ASP A 112 -0.40 -6.00 25.10
N ARG A 113 -1.16 -6.43 26.11
CA ARG A 113 -1.33 -7.85 26.45
C ARG A 113 -2.04 -8.66 25.35
N LYS A 114 -2.67 -8.03 24.35
CA LYS A 114 -3.28 -8.72 23.20
C LYS A 114 -2.30 -8.95 22.06
N LYS A 115 -1.30 -8.06 21.89
CA LYS A 115 -0.30 -8.13 20.81
C LYS A 115 1.05 -8.75 21.24
N ASN A 116 1.25 -9.07 22.52
CA ASN A 116 2.54 -9.54 23.06
C ASN A 116 3.70 -8.59 22.69
N THR A 117 3.48 -7.29 22.79
CA THR A 117 4.50 -6.26 22.60
C THR A 117 4.63 -5.42 23.86
N ALA A 118 5.86 -5.05 24.20
CA ALA A 118 6.21 -4.16 25.28
C ALA A 118 7.05 -3.06 24.65
N GLN A 119 6.43 -1.90 24.51
CA GLN A 119 7.10 -0.70 24.06
C GLN A 119 7.44 0.15 25.26
N TYR A 120 8.57 0.81 25.13
CA TYR A 120 9.32 1.35 26.23
C TYR A 120 9.65 2.78 25.87
N TYR A 121 9.15 3.72 26.67
CA TYR A 121 9.17 5.12 26.32
C TYR A 121 9.90 5.94 27.38
N SER A 122 10.55 7.01 26.93
CA SER A 122 10.98 8.08 27.84
C SER A 122 9.78 8.83 28.38
N ASP A 123 9.97 9.60 29.46
CA ASP A 123 9.01 10.63 29.83
C ASP A 123 8.84 11.63 28.65
N PRO A 124 7.62 12.14 28.37
CA PRO A 124 7.39 13.10 27.30
C PRO A 124 8.20 14.38 27.51
N GLN A 125 8.88 14.83 26.46
CA GLN A 125 9.58 16.11 26.42
C GLN A 125 8.70 17.14 25.73
N THR A 126 8.39 18.23 26.42
CA THR A 126 7.52 19.29 25.91
C THR A 126 8.27 20.63 25.88
N GLU A 127 8.10 21.37 24.79
CA GLU A 127 8.54 22.78 24.72
C GLU A 127 7.50 23.62 23.96
N THR A 128 7.27 24.84 24.43
CA THR A 128 6.49 25.87 23.72
C THR A 128 7.47 26.86 23.09
N LEU A 129 7.34 27.06 21.78
CA LEU A 129 8.19 27.92 20.97
C LEU A 129 7.60 29.33 20.85
N PRO A 130 8.42 30.34 20.50
CA PRO A 130 7.95 31.72 20.37
C PRO A 130 6.88 31.91 19.28
N ASP A 131 5.91 32.80 19.51
CA ASP A 131 4.87 33.15 18.53
C ASP A 131 5.41 33.86 17.26
N SER A 132 6.69 34.26 17.26
CA SER A 132 7.35 34.86 16.10
C SER A 132 7.74 33.84 15.02
N ILE A 133 7.60 32.55 15.29
CA ILE A 133 7.95 31.50 14.34
C ILE A 133 6.89 31.41 13.23
N THR A 134 7.35 31.53 12.00
CA THR A 134 6.51 31.40 10.79
C THR A 134 6.89 30.17 9.96
N HIS A 135 8.10 29.65 10.15
CA HIS A 135 8.63 28.49 9.45
C HIS A 135 9.08 27.41 10.45
N LEU A 136 8.49 26.22 10.36
CA LEU A 136 8.85 25.06 11.17
C LEU A 136 9.58 24.04 10.31
N VAL A 137 10.74 23.59 10.76
CA VAL A 137 11.49 22.50 10.16
C VAL A 137 11.51 21.33 11.13
N ILE A 138 11.14 20.13 10.67
CA ILE A 138 11.26 18.89 11.44
C ILE A 138 12.24 17.97 10.72
N HIS A 139 13.34 17.61 11.36
CA HIS A 139 14.38 16.80 10.74
C HIS A 139 14.82 15.67 11.68
N SER A 140 14.75 14.43 11.19
CA SER A 140 15.31 13.27 11.87
C SER A 140 16.78 13.08 11.50
N GLU A 141 17.67 13.18 12.49
CA GLU A 141 19.12 13.10 12.31
C GLU A 141 19.63 11.65 12.14
N THR A 142 18.78 10.64 12.40
CA THR A 142 19.17 9.23 12.43
C THR A 142 18.64 8.48 11.22
N LEU A 143 19.52 7.98 10.35
CA LEU A 143 19.14 7.28 9.11
C LEU A 143 18.27 6.02 9.30
N LEU A 144 18.24 5.44 10.50
CA LEU A 144 17.51 4.20 10.82
C LEU A 144 16.48 4.41 11.95
N SER A 145 16.00 5.65 12.15
CA SER A 145 14.89 5.90 13.07
C SER A 145 13.53 5.85 12.36
N SER A 146 12.51 5.56 13.16
CA SER A 146 11.09 5.70 12.82
C SER A 146 10.53 6.82 13.68
N LEU A 147 10.16 7.93 13.06
CA LEU A 147 9.62 9.09 13.74
C LEU A 147 8.19 9.31 13.25
N ASP A 148 7.23 8.96 14.09
CA ASP A 148 5.82 9.19 13.78
C ASP A 148 5.50 10.64 14.15
N ILE A 149 4.92 11.40 13.22
CA ILE A 149 4.72 12.84 13.34
C ILE A 149 3.24 13.15 13.24
N THR A 150 2.69 13.77 14.27
CA THR A 150 1.33 14.30 14.26
C THR A 150 1.36 15.82 14.30
N LEU A 151 0.85 16.47 13.27
CA LEU A 151 0.65 17.91 13.22
C LEU A 151 -0.83 18.19 13.41
N GLU A 152 -1.17 18.93 14.45
CA GLU A 152 -2.55 19.31 14.76
C GLU A 152 -2.69 20.81 14.99
N LYS A 153 -3.89 21.34 14.81
CA LYS A 153 -4.19 22.73 15.11
C LYS A 153 -3.97 23.07 16.59
N GLY A 154 -3.22 24.13 16.85
CA GLY A 154 -2.91 24.65 18.17
C GLY A 154 -3.25 26.13 18.36
N ASN A 155 -3.23 26.59 19.61
CA ASN A 155 -3.24 28.03 19.94
C ASN A 155 -1.84 28.63 20.02
N GLU A 156 -0.85 27.80 20.34
CA GLU A 156 0.57 28.14 20.45
C GLU A 156 1.38 27.08 19.72
N LEU A 157 2.62 27.44 19.33
CA LEU A 157 3.53 26.48 18.73
C LEU A 157 4.17 25.64 19.83
N ARG A 158 3.61 24.46 20.09
CA ARG A 158 4.06 23.55 21.15
C ARG A 158 4.34 22.18 20.55
N TYR A 159 5.45 21.58 20.92
CA TYR A 159 5.71 20.18 20.57
C TYR A 159 5.80 19.31 21.82
N GLU A 160 5.46 18.04 21.64
CA GLU A 160 5.60 16.97 22.62
C GLU A 160 6.26 15.77 21.93
N PHE A 161 7.37 15.29 22.48
CA PHE A 161 8.11 14.17 21.94
C PHE A 161 8.25 13.06 22.96
N THR A 162 7.94 11.84 22.54
CA THR A 162 8.10 10.64 23.35
C THR A 162 9.05 9.68 22.63
N GLN A 163 10.25 9.49 23.17
CA GLN A 163 11.25 8.65 22.53
C GLN A 163 10.92 7.17 22.71
N SER A 164 10.90 6.42 21.61
CA SER A 164 10.89 4.96 21.62
C SER A 164 12.27 4.43 22.01
N GLN A 165 12.37 3.73 23.15
CA GLN A 165 13.60 3.14 23.65
C GLN A 165 13.68 1.64 23.39
N SER A 166 14.82 1.20 22.86
CA SER A 166 15.17 -0.22 22.80
C SER A 166 15.74 -0.68 24.13
N ILE A 167 15.24 -1.79 24.69
CA ILE A 167 15.84 -2.43 25.89
C ILE A 167 17.29 -2.90 25.70
N PHE A 168 17.78 -2.90 24.45
CA PHE A 168 19.13 -3.34 24.10
C PHE A 168 20.12 -2.17 23.90
N ARG A 169 19.66 -0.91 23.96
CA ARG A 169 20.52 0.27 23.81
C ARG A 169 20.41 1.16 25.04
N ASN A 170 21.54 1.74 25.45
CA ASN A 170 21.54 2.76 26.48
C ASN A 170 20.73 3.98 26.00
N PRO A 171 19.94 4.63 26.88
CA PRO A 171 19.20 5.84 26.55
C PRO A 171 20.13 6.91 25.99
N THR A 172 19.78 7.51 24.86
CA THR A 172 20.36 8.80 24.47
C THR A 172 19.68 9.88 25.31
N THR A 173 20.46 10.71 25.99
CA THR A 173 19.93 11.73 26.92
C THR A 173 19.27 12.91 26.23
N ASP A 174 19.54 13.11 24.92
CA ASP A 174 19.08 14.26 24.14
C ASP A 174 18.43 13.75 22.82
N GLY A 175 17.30 13.06 22.95
CA GLY A 175 16.56 12.48 21.82
C GLY A 175 15.85 13.50 20.94
N ILE A 176 15.69 14.74 21.40
CA ILE A 176 15.13 15.86 20.64
C ILE A 176 15.81 17.16 21.08
N ARG A 177 15.98 18.10 20.15
CA ARG A 177 16.42 19.47 20.43
C ARG A 177 15.79 20.43 19.44
N CYS A 178 15.58 21.68 19.87
CA CYS A 178 15.08 22.74 19.00
C CYS A 178 16.14 23.84 18.85
N GLU A 179 16.38 24.27 17.60
CA GLU A 179 17.23 25.41 17.26
C GLU A 179 16.37 26.50 16.64
N ILE A 180 16.45 27.73 17.16
CA ILE A 180 15.69 28.88 16.64
C ILE A 180 16.64 29.87 15.99
N ASN A 181 16.32 30.26 14.76
CA ASN A 181 17.01 31.32 14.02
C ASN A 181 15.96 32.26 13.40
N ASP A 182 15.91 33.50 13.89
CA ASP A 182 14.92 34.51 13.52
C ASP A 182 13.46 34.01 13.65
N THR A 183 12.79 33.73 12.52
CA THR A 183 11.41 33.25 12.45
C THR A 183 11.31 31.76 12.09
N THR A 184 12.45 31.06 12.11
CA THR A 184 12.54 29.63 11.81
C THR A 184 12.87 28.85 13.07
N ALA A 185 12.06 27.83 13.36
CA ALA A 185 12.37 26.83 14.37
C ALA A 185 12.69 25.50 13.70
N THR A 186 13.80 24.88 14.08
CA THR A 186 14.23 23.57 13.60
C THR A 186 14.18 22.57 14.75
N ILE A 187 13.25 21.63 14.68
CA ILE A 187 13.17 20.48 15.59
C ILE A 187 14.03 19.36 15.01
N LEU A 188 15.06 18.97 15.75
CA LEU A 188 16.00 17.91 15.42
C LEU A 188 15.73 16.72 16.33
N VAL A 189 15.36 15.58 15.74
CA VAL A 189 15.07 14.35 16.49
C VAL A 189 16.16 13.32 16.27
N SER A 190 16.71 12.83 17.38
CA SER A 190 17.77 11.83 17.47
C SER A 190 17.19 10.51 17.99
N GLY A 191 16.72 9.66 17.07
CA GLY A 191 16.19 8.33 17.37
C GLY A 191 14.74 8.16 16.90
N SER A 192 14.12 7.05 17.32
CA SER A 192 12.72 6.75 17.01
C SER A 192 11.80 7.29 18.10
N GLY A 193 10.55 7.57 17.77
CA GLY A 193 9.56 8.04 18.73
C GLY A 193 8.38 8.72 18.06
N ASP A 194 7.55 9.32 18.90
CA ASP A 194 6.32 9.98 18.48
C ASP A 194 6.49 11.48 18.75
N LEU A 195 6.28 12.32 17.73
CA LEU A 195 6.35 13.77 17.80
C LEU A 195 4.98 14.36 17.47
N THR A 196 4.33 14.94 18.46
CA THR A 196 3.11 15.73 18.25
C THR A 196 3.45 17.21 18.27
N VAL A 197 3.01 17.97 17.27
CA VAL A 197 3.21 19.42 17.20
C VAL A 197 1.88 20.13 17.01
N GLN A 198 1.60 21.07 17.90
CA GLN A 198 0.48 21.99 17.84
C GLN A 198 0.88 23.21 17.01
N ILE A 199 0.14 23.48 15.94
CA ILE A 199 0.45 24.50 14.94
C ILE A 199 -0.52 25.68 15.08
N PRO A 200 -0.05 26.86 15.52
CA PRO A 200 -0.86 28.07 15.56
C PRO A 200 -0.96 28.71 14.17
N SER A 201 -1.94 29.61 13.99
CA SER A 201 -2.17 30.30 12.71
C SER A 201 -1.02 31.21 12.24
N GLY A 202 -0.02 31.47 13.09
CA GLY A 202 1.17 32.26 12.73
C GLY A 202 2.20 31.48 11.91
N VAL A 203 2.19 30.15 11.98
CA VAL A 203 3.06 29.29 11.18
C VAL A 203 2.46 29.18 9.78
N THR A 204 3.23 29.57 8.78
CA THR A 204 2.80 29.57 7.37
C THR A 204 3.48 28.47 6.57
N THR A 205 4.60 27.94 7.05
CA THR A 205 5.35 26.93 6.31
C THR A 205 5.87 25.85 7.22
N ILE A 206 5.73 24.60 6.78
CA ILE A 206 6.31 23.43 7.45
C ILE A 206 7.13 22.65 6.43
N THR A 207 8.37 22.34 6.77
CA THR A 207 9.24 21.45 6.00
C THR A 207 9.64 20.28 6.89
N MET A 208 9.52 19.07 6.39
CA MET A 208 9.90 17.89 7.13
C MET A 208 10.74 16.91 6.32
N GLU A 209 11.69 16.28 7.02
CA GLU A 209 12.51 15.19 6.49
C GLU A 209 12.62 14.07 7.53
N ALA A 210 12.04 12.92 7.19
CA ALA A 210 12.07 11.70 8.01
C ALA A 210 12.55 10.50 7.18
N PRO A 211 13.43 9.64 7.71
CA PRO A 211 13.79 8.38 7.06
C PRO A 211 12.67 7.35 7.11
N ALA A 212 11.94 7.29 8.23
CA ALA A 212 10.80 6.41 8.40
C ALA A 212 9.82 7.01 9.40
N GLY A 213 8.57 6.53 9.37
CA GLY A 213 7.52 6.87 10.31
C GLY A 213 6.35 7.55 9.61
N ASP A 214 5.18 7.41 10.23
CA ASP A 214 3.92 7.88 9.65
C ASP A 214 3.71 9.37 9.96
N VAL A 215 3.02 10.07 9.08
CA VAL A 215 2.81 11.51 9.17
C VAL A 215 1.32 11.81 9.11
N ASP A 216 0.76 12.25 10.23
CA ASP A 216 -0.64 12.65 10.33
C ASP A 216 -0.75 14.17 10.42
N ILE A 217 -1.55 14.80 9.55
CA ILE A 217 -1.76 16.25 9.56
C ILE A 217 -3.26 16.55 9.54
N ASN A 218 -3.73 17.25 10.57
CA ASN A 218 -5.16 17.47 10.77
C ASN A 218 -5.48 18.94 11.08
N ASP A 219 -6.48 19.48 10.38
CA ASP A 219 -7.12 20.78 10.69
C ASP A 219 -6.18 22.01 10.64
N ILE A 220 -5.11 21.93 9.83
CA ILE A 220 -4.06 22.96 9.73
C ILE A 220 -4.23 23.80 8.46
N LYS A 221 -3.86 25.08 8.56
CA LYS A 221 -3.75 26.00 7.42
C LYS A 221 -2.30 26.46 7.23
N LEU A 222 -1.77 26.32 6.02
CA LEU A 222 -0.41 26.75 5.66
C LEU A 222 -0.39 27.48 4.31
N ASP A 223 0.68 28.22 4.05
CA ASP A 223 1.02 28.63 2.70
C ASP A 223 1.77 27.49 1.98
N GLU A 224 2.69 26.81 2.66
CA GLU A 224 3.53 25.78 2.04
C GLU A 224 3.81 24.60 2.99
N PHE A 225 3.66 23.39 2.48
CA PHE A 225 4.02 22.15 3.16
C PHE A 225 4.96 21.31 2.30
N ASN A 226 6.13 20.98 2.82
CA ASN A 226 7.14 20.20 2.12
C ASN A 226 7.43 18.91 2.90
N CYS A 227 7.03 17.76 2.36
CA CYS A 227 7.27 16.45 2.96
C CYS A 227 8.31 15.65 2.16
N HIS A 228 9.41 15.29 2.83
CA HIS A 228 10.43 14.39 2.28
C HIS A 228 10.52 13.15 3.17
N ASN A 229 9.83 12.08 2.78
CA ASN A 229 9.86 10.83 3.53
C ASN A 229 10.50 9.71 2.70
N LYS A 230 11.27 8.82 3.33
CA LYS A 230 11.75 7.62 2.63
C LYS A 230 10.84 6.41 2.84
N SER A 231 10.13 6.35 3.96
CA SER A 231 9.20 5.25 4.26
C SER A 231 8.18 5.68 5.31
N GLY A 232 6.98 5.12 5.26
CA GLY A 232 5.90 5.47 6.17
C GLY A 232 4.84 6.29 5.46
N ASP A 233 3.62 6.15 5.96
CA ASP A 233 2.42 6.64 5.29
C ASP A 233 2.18 8.10 5.67
N VAL A 234 1.57 8.85 4.76
CA VAL A 234 1.31 10.28 4.95
C VAL A 234 -0.17 10.52 4.79
N SER A 235 -0.83 10.94 5.87
CA SER A 235 -2.27 11.19 5.91
C SER A 235 -2.55 12.66 6.23
N LEU A 236 -3.27 13.34 5.33
CA LEU A 236 -3.72 14.71 5.49
C LEU A 236 -5.26 14.74 5.54
N SER A 237 -5.82 15.46 6.52
CA SER A 237 -7.26 15.65 6.61
C SER A 237 -7.64 17.07 7.03
N ARG A 238 -8.65 17.63 6.35
CA ARG A 238 -9.21 18.97 6.65
C ARG A 238 -8.16 20.08 6.66
N VAL A 239 -7.23 20.07 5.70
CA VAL A 239 -6.19 21.09 5.57
C VAL A 239 -6.55 22.15 4.53
N GLU A 240 -5.98 23.35 4.69
CA GLU A 240 -6.02 24.42 3.67
C GLU A 240 -4.58 24.88 3.41
N MET A 241 -4.04 24.57 2.23
CA MET A 241 -2.65 24.91 1.89
C MET A 241 -2.58 25.62 0.54
N LYS A 242 -1.63 26.53 0.30
CA LYS A 242 -1.45 27.02 -1.08
C LYS A 242 -0.69 25.98 -1.89
N ARG A 243 0.46 25.52 -1.38
CA ARG A 243 1.25 24.44 -1.99
C ARG A 243 1.53 23.31 -1.01
N ALA A 244 1.42 22.09 -1.52
CA ALA A 244 1.91 20.90 -0.85
C ALA A 244 2.81 20.10 -1.81
N ASP A 245 4.05 19.87 -1.38
CA ASP A 245 5.07 19.12 -2.12
C ASP A 245 5.41 17.83 -1.37
N PHE A 246 5.21 16.69 -2.01
CA PHE A 246 5.48 15.35 -1.49
C PHE A 246 6.58 14.68 -2.31
N THR A 247 7.68 14.33 -1.66
CA THR A 247 8.72 13.47 -2.23
C THR A 247 8.88 12.24 -1.34
N MET A 248 8.35 11.10 -1.81
CA MET A 248 8.35 9.85 -1.06
C MET A 248 9.05 8.72 -1.84
N LEU A 249 9.82 7.90 -1.14
CA LEU A 249 10.43 6.70 -1.74
C LEU A 249 9.49 5.49 -1.63
N ALA A 250 8.86 5.30 -0.47
CA ALA A 250 7.89 4.25 -0.20
C ALA A 250 6.87 4.75 0.84
N GLY A 251 5.67 4.19 0.83
CA GLY A 251 4.57 4.55 1.74
C GLY A 251 3.40 5.19 0.98
N ASP A 252 2.22 5.07 1.56
CA ASP A 252 0.97 5.49 0.91
C ASP A 252 0.69 6.97 1.25
N LEU A 253 -0.01 7.67 0.35
CA LEU A 253 -0.39 9.07 0.52
C LEU A 253 -1.91 9.21 0.48
N ASP A 254 -2.48 9.51 1.63
CA ASP A 254 -3.92 9.73 1.80
C ASP A 254 -4.21 11.21 2.04
N VAL A 255 -5.05 11.83 1.21
CA VAL A 255 -5.50 13.21 1.42
C VAL A 255 -7.01 13.29 1.33
N SER A 256 -7.64 13.76 2.41
CA SER A 256 -9.10 13.84 2.54
C SER A 256 -9.59 15.24 2.92
N ASP A 257 -10.73 15.65 2.35
CA ASP A 257 -11.47 16.86 2.76
C ASP A 257 -10.63 18.14 2.79
N SER A 258 -9.74 18.32 1.82
CA SER A 258 -8.64 19.31 1.89
C SER A 258 -8.55 20.20 0.65
N ASN A 259 -8.22 21.48 0.85
CA ASN A 259 -8.15 22.46 -0.22
C ASN A 259 -6.72 22.94 -0.46
N PHE A 260 -6.30 22.90 -1.72
CA PHE A 260 -5.00 23.35 -2.19
C PHE A 260 -5.14 24.37 -3.33
N ASP A 261 -4.14 25.23 -3.54
CA ASP A 261 -3.96 25.88 -4.85
C ASP A 261 -3.21 24.92 -5.80
N GLU A 262 -2.19 24.22 -5.29
CA GLU A 262 -1.35 23.28 -6.03
C GLU A 262 -0.83 22.13 -5.15
N ILE A 263 -0.84 20.93 -5.71
CA ILE A 263 -0.31 19.70 -5.12
C ILE A 263 0.71 19.09 -6.09
N SER A 264 1.89 18.79 -5.57
CA SER A 264 3.01 18.23 -6.33
C SER A 264 3.49 16.96 -5.64
N MET A 265 3.51 15.86 -6.38
CA MET A 265 3.78 14.52 -5.85
C MET A 265 4.83 13.81 -6.67
N LYS A 266 5.81 13.25 -5.96
CA LYS A 266 6.82 12.35 -6.53
C LYS A 266 6.99 11.14 -5.63
N LEU A 267 6.41 10.01 -6.04
CA LEU A 267 6.46 8.75 -5.31
C LEU A 267 7.20 7.69 -6.12
N SER A 268 8.07 6.92 -5.47
CA SER A 268 8.72 5.78 -6.15
C SER A 268 7.95 4.48 -5.97
N ALA A 269 7.26 4.31 -4.84
CA ALA A 269 6.38 3.20 -4.53
C ALA A 269 5.34 3.65 -3.51
N GLY A 270 4.11 3.16 -3.62
CA GLY A 270 3.02 3.45 -2.69
C GLY A 270 1.77 3.94 -3.41
N ASP A 271 0.63 3.69 -2.81
CA ASP A 271 -0.67 4.04 -3.37
C ASP A 271 -1.03 5.49 -3.02
N VAL A 272 -1.88 6.12 -3.83
CA VAL A 272 -2.28 7.51 -3.64
C VAL A 272 -3.79 7.63 -3.66
N ASP A 273 -4.36 8.04 -2.53
CA ASP A 273 -5.79 8.27 -2.36
C ASP A 273 -6.06 9.76 -2.14
N LEU A 274 -6.79 10.40 -3.07
CA LEU A 274 -7.27 11.78 -2.91
C LEU A 274 -8.79 11.80 -2.89
N THR A 275 -9.40 12.13 -1.75
CA THR A 275 -10.86 12.18 -1.60
C THR A 275 -11.36 13.57 -1.22
N ASN A 276 -12.31 14.12 -1.99
CA ASN A 276 -12.94 15.41 -1.73
C ASN A 276 -11.91 16.54 -1.55
N THR A 277 -11.09 16.75 -2.58
CA THR A 277 -9.98 17.70 -2.55
C THR A 277 -10.07 18.73 -3.69
N THR A 278 -9.36 19.86 -3.56
CA THR A 278 -9.23 20.85 -4.64
C THR A 278 -7.79 21.27 -4.84
N GLY A 279 -7.45 21.74 -6.05
CA GLY A 279 -6.14 22.32 -6.37
C GLY A 279 -5.55 21.73 -7.64
N ASN A 280 -4.61 22.42 -8.29
CA ASN A 280 -3.93 21.84 -9.45
C ASN A 280 -3.07 20.64 -9.02
N LEU A 281 -3.10 19.56 -9.79
CA LEU A 281 -2.42 18.32 -9.43
C LEU A 281 -1.28 18.02 -10.42
N TYR A 282 -0.08 17.81 -9.88
CA TYR A 282 1.11 17.38 -10.62
C TYR A 282 1.70 16.13 -9.97
N ALA A 283 1.49 14.96 -10.55
CA ALA A 283 1.89 13.68 -9.96
C ALA A 283 2.83 12.86 -10.85
N ASN A 284 3.92 12.37 -10.27
CA ASN A 284 4.84 11.41 -10.87
C ASN A 284 5.04 10.21 -9.95
N ILE A 285 4.45 9.08 -10.29
CA ILE A 285 4.42 7.88 -9.46
C ILE A 285 5.08 6.74 -10.25
N ALA A 286 6.08 6.08 -9.68
CA ALA A 286 6.74 4.99 -10.40
C ALA A 286 6.00 3.66 -10.26
N ALA A 287 5.44 3.35 -9.08
CA ALA A 287 4.65 2.16 -8.84
C ALA A 287 3.61 2.40 -7.73
N GLY A 288 2.39 1.94 -7.94
CA GLY A 288 1.30 2.06 -6.97
C GLY A 288 0.00 2.46 -7.67
N ASP A 289 -1.11 2.06 -7.07
CA ASP A 289 -2.44 2.38 -7.58
C ASP A 289 -2.82 3.81 -7.17
N ILE A 290 -3.67 4.44 -7.97
CA ILE A 290 -4.06 5.84 -7.79
C ILE A 290 -5.59 5.91 -7.80
N ASP A 291 -6.19 6.33 -6.69
CA ASP A 291 -7.63 6.56 -6.56
C ASP A 291 -7.87 8.05 -6.24
N ILE A 292 -8.50 8.78 -7.16
CA ILE A 292 -8.84 10.20 -7.00
C ILE A 292 -10.35 10.36 -7.08
N GLN A 293 -10.99 10.63 -5.95
CA GLN A 293 -12.44 10.79 -5.86
C GLN A 293 -12.82 12.23 -5.54
N LYS A 294 -13.68 12.81 -6.37
CA LYS A 294 -14.26 14.16 -6.18
C LYS A 294 -13.18 15.24 -6.05
N HIS A 295 -12.20 15.21 -6.95
CA HIS A 295 -11.15 16.22 -7.01
C HIS A 295 -11.49 17.33 -8.01
N ALA A 296 -11.38 18.60 -7.61
CA ALA A 296 -11.63 19.74 -8.50
C ALA A 296 -10.37 20.59 -8.74
N ALA A 297 -10.00 20.78 -9.99
CA ALA A 297 -8.77 21.45 -10.41
C ALA A 297 -8.97 22.27 -11.69
N ASN A 298 -8.03 23.18 -11.99
CA ASN A 298 -7.96 23.75 -13.33
C ASN A 298 -7.08 22.92 -14.28
N VAL A 299 -6.07 22.25 -13.70
CA VAL A 299 -5.10 21.43 -14.43
C VAL A 299 -4.76 20.20 -13.60
N ILE A 300 -4.78 19.03 -14.26
CA ILE A 300 -4.27 17.77 -13.72
C ILE A 300 -3.23 17.23 -14.69
N GLN A 301 -2.02 16.95 -14.20
CA GLN A 301 -0.97 16.26 -14.94
C GLN A 301 -0.46 15.09 -14.10
N LEU A 302 -0.67 13.88 -14.61
CA LEU A 302 -0.37 12.66 -13.89
C LEU A 302 0.42 11.72 -14.78
N SER A 303 1.50 11.16 -14.23
CA SER A 303 2.26 10.10 -14.87
C SER A 303 2.52 8.96 -13.90
N ALA A 304 2.11 7.75 -14.29
CA ALA A 304 2.41 6.50 -13.60
C ALA A 304 3.31 5.61 -14.48
N ALA A 305 4.18 4.78 -13.90
CA ALA A 305 4.86 3.74 -14.68
C ALA A 305 4.19 2.37 -14.52
N ALA A 306 3.67 2.03 -13.34
CA ALA A 306 2.89 0.83 -13.09
C ALA A 306 1.84 1.10 -12.01
N GLY A 307 0.65 0.54 -12.17
CA GLY A 307 -0.47 0.68 -11.25
C GLY A 307 -1.73 1.13 -11.98
N ASP A 308 -2.87 0.76 -11.43
CA ASP A 308 -4.18 1.13 -11.98
C ASP A 308 -4.55 2.56 -11.54
N ILE A 309 -5.29 3.26 -12.38
CA ILE A 309 -5.65 4.66 -12.16
C ILE A 309 -7.17 4.79 -12.21
N ASP A 310 -7.80 5.11 -11.09
CA ASP A 310 -9.22 5.47 -10.99
C ASP A 310 -9.35 6.95 -10.62
N MET A 311 -10.15 7.70 -11.39
CA MET A 311 -10.26 9.15 -11.26
C MET A 311 -11.70 9.64 -11.52
N GLU A 312 -12.37 10.13 -10.47
CA GLU A 312 -13.59 10.96 -10.53
C GLU A 312 -13.22 12.44 -10.30
N VAL A 313 -13.12 13.23 -11.37
CA VAL A 313 -12.53 14.58 -11.33
C VAL A 313 -13.33 15.64 -12.08
N SER A 314 -13.19 16.90 -11.64
CA SER A 314 -13.68 18.09 -12.35
C SER A 314 -12.50 18.96 -12.78
N SER A 315 -12.06 18.84 -14.03
CA SER A 315 -10.99 19.66 -14.58
C SER A 315 -11.11 19.85 -16.11
N PRO A 316 -10.93 21.07 -16.62
CA PRO A 316 -10.96 21.32 -18.07
C PRO A 316 -9.71 20.82 -18.80
N ILE A 317 -8.59 20.65 -18.08
CA ILE A 317 -7.30 20.26 -18.64
C ILE A 317 -6.75 19.07 -17.87
N ILE A 318 -6.59 17.94 -18.55
CA ILE A 318 -6.08 16.70 -17.97
C ILE A 318 -5.06 16.07 -18.91
N GLU A 319 -3.89 15.73 -18.40
CA GLU A 319 -2.91 14.87 -19.07
C GLU A 319 -2.56 13.69 -18.18
N VAL A 320 -2.98 12.48 -18.57
CA VAL A 320 -2.66 11.22 -17.88
C VAL A 320 -1.76 10.37 -18.78
N LYS A 321 -0.67 9.86 -18.21
CA LYS A 321 0.23 8.95 -18.90
C LYS A 321 0.59 7.75 -18.03
N THR A 322 0.29 6.55 -18.50
CA THR A 322 0.77 5.30 -17.88
C THR A 322 1.62 4.48 -18.83
N THR A 323 2.43 3.57 -18.28
CA THR A 323 3.12 2.53 -19.06
C THR A 323 2.43 1.18 -18.91
N ALA A 324 1.97 0.84 -17.72
CA ALA A 324 1.25 -0.39 -17.42
C ALA A 324 0.19 -0.13 -16.36
N GLY A 325 -1.00 -0.67 -16.55
CA GLY A 325 -2.15 -0.49 -15.65
C GLY A 325 -3.35 0.06 -16.40
N ASP A 326 -4.53 -0.29 -15.92
CA ASP A 326 -5.80 0.12 -16.48
C ASP A 326 -6.14 1.55 -16.01
N ILE A 327 -6.92 2.28 -16.82
CA ILE A 327 -7.31 3.66 -16.51
C ILE A 327 -8.83 3.77 -16.58
N ASP A 328 -9.43 4.09 -15.44
CA ASP A 328 -10.84 4.45 -15.30
C ASP A 328 -10.93 5.95 -15.00
N LEU A 329 -11.63 6.71 -15.84
CA LEU A 329 -11.67 8.17 -15.76
C LEU A 329 -13.09 8.73 -15.96
N ASP A 330 -13.71 9.21 -14.89
CA ASP A 330 -14.97 9.96 -14.91
C ASP A 330 -14.69 11.46 -14.79
N ILE A 331 -15.00 12.22 -15.85
CA ILE A 331 -14.74 13.65 -15.94
C ILE A 331 -16.04 14.46 -15.94
N HIS A 332 -16.17 15.34 -14.95
CA HIS A 332 -17.26 16.28 -14.83
C HIS A 332 -16.90 17.69 -15.29
N GLY A 333 -17.87 18.38 -15.88
CA GLY A 333 -17.78 19.80 -16.22
C GLY A 333 -17.30 20.09 -17.65
N GLU A 334 -16.82 21.31 -17.86
CA GLU A 334 -16.41 21.74 -19.21
C GLU A 334 -15.06 21.13 -19.61
N ILE A 335 -14.99 20.51 -20.78
CA ILE A 335 -13.76 20.00 -21.37
C ILE A 335 -13.08 21.05 -22.24
N GLN A 336 -11.79 21.29 -22.03
CA GLN A 336 -10.94 22.04 -22.95
C GLN A 336 -9.92 21.14 -23.64
N ASN A 337 -9.13 20.38 -22.87
CA ASN A 337 -8.10 19.50 -23.43
C ASN A 337 -7.80 18.32 -22.49
N ILE A 338 -8.26 17.13 -22.87
CA ILE A 338 -8.02 15.86 -22.18
C ILE A 338 -7.12 14.99 -23.04
N LYS A 339 -6.04 14.49 -22.45
CA LYS A 339 -5.10 13.60 -23.11
C LYS A 339 -4.76 12.43 -22.20
N VAL A 340 -5.17 11.23 -22.60
CA VAL A 340 -4.90 9.99 -21.86
C VAL A 340 -4.05 9.08 -22.74
N THR A 341 -2.89 8.67 -22.24
CA THR A 341 -1.97 7.81 -22.98
C THR A 341 -1.47 6.62 -22.16
N SER A 342 -1.65 5.41 -22.68
CA SER A 342 -1.11 4.18 -22.09
C SER A 342 -0.21 3.44 -23.08
N THR A 343 0.71 2.61 -22.58
CA THR A 343 1.45 1.64 -23.41
C THR A 343 0.80 0.27 -23.36
N ALA A 344 0.39 -0.18 -22.17
CA ALA A 344 -0.34 -1.42 -21.94
C ALA A 344 -1.38 -1.18 -20.84
N GLY A 345 -2.64 -1.53 -21.12
CA GLY A 345 -3.76 -1.32 -20.21
C GLY A 345 -4.98 -0.82 -20.97
N ASP A 346 -6.14 -1.21 -20.46
CA ASP A 346 -7.44 -0.79 -20.96
C ASP A 346 -7.72 0.64 -20.47
N ILE A 347 -8.51 1.39 -21.23
CA ILE A 347 -8.89 2.76 -20.89
C ILE A 347 -10.40 2.90 -21.01
N ASP A 348 -11.06 3.06 -19.86
CA ASP A 348 -12.47 3.40 -19.79
C ASP A 348 -12.61 4.87 -19.37
N MET A 349 -13.34 5.64 -20.17
CA MET A 349 -13.59 7.05 -19.89
C MET A 349 -15.07 7.37 -19.98
N ALA A 350 -15.57 8.12 -19.00
CA ALA A 350 -16.91 8.68 -18.98
C ALA A 350 -16.86 10.22 -18.85
N THR A 351 -17.84 10.92 -19.41
CA THR A 351 -18.01 12.36 -19.13
C THR A 351 -19.44 12.85 -19.23
N ASP A 352 -19.80 13.83 -18.39
CA ASP A 352 -21.09 14.53 -18.48
C ASP A 352 -21.08 15.73 -19.45
N SER A 353 -19.91 16.03 -20.04
CA SER A 353 -19.71 17.12 -20.99
C SER A 353 -20.47 16.89 -22.29
N LYS A 354 -21.06 17.96 -22.84
CA LYS A 354 -21.93 17.89 -24.02
C LYS A 354 -21.36 18.57 -25.26
N ASP A 355 -20.09 18.98 -25.22
CA ASP A 355 -19.47 19.76 -26.31
C ASP A 355 -17.96 19.46 -26.44
N TYR A 356 -17.62 18.42 -27.20
CA TYR A 356 -16.24 17.96 -27.36
C TYR A 356 -15.99 17.22 -28.69
N GLN A 357 -14.72 17.10 -29.08
CA GLN A 357 -14.24 16.23 -30.13
C GLN A 357 -13.36 15.14 -29.52
N ALA A 358 -13.63 13.88 -29.82
CA ALA A 358 -12.86 12.74 -29.32
C ALA A 358 -12.08 12.06 -30.46
N SER A 359 -10.82 11.72 -30.19
CA SER A 359 -9.96 10.92 -31.07
C SER A 359 -9.41 9.74 -30.27
N LEU A 360 -9.87 8.54 -30.59
CA LEU A 360 -9.54 7.31 -29.87
C LEU A 360 -8.66 6.42 -30.75
N SER A 361 -7.61 5.79 -30.20
CA SER A 361 -6.78 4.87 -30.97
C SER A 361 -6.07 3.82 -30.12
N THR A 362 -6.10 2.57 -30.57
CA THR A 362 -5.28 1.46 -30.05
C THR A 362 -4.59 0.76 -31.23
N ASN A 363 -3.40 0.19 -31.01
CA ASN A 363 -2.75 -0.67 -32.02
C ASN A 363 -3.18 -2.14 -31.86
N PHE A 364 -3.39 -2.57 -30.61
CA PHE A 364 -3.76 -3.93 -30.25
C PHE A 364 -4.89 -3.90 -29.22
N GLY A 365 -6.12 -3.89 -29.71
CA GLY A 365 -7.33 -3.86 -28.92
C GLY A 365 -8.49 -3.36 -29.76
N ASP A 366 -9.65 -3.27 -29.13
CA ASP A 366 -10.86 -2.72 -29.70
C ASP A 366 -11.12 -1.30 -29.18
N VAL A 367 -11.95 -0.56 -29.91
CA VAL A 367 -12.41 0.77 -29.49
C VAL A 367 -13.91 0.77 -29.58
N ASP A 368 -14.55 0.85 -28.41
CA ASP A 368 -15.97 1.07 -28.25
C ASP A 368 -16.26 2.53 -27.90
N PHE A 369 -17.32 3.07 -28.48
CA PHE A 369 -17.77 4.43 -28.23
C PHE A 369 -19.29 4.41 -28.17
N ASP A 370 -19.81 4.54 -26.97
CA ASP A 370 -21.24 4.45 -26.66
C ASP A 370 -21.68 5.65 -25.80
N ASP A 371 -21.63 6.84 -26.40
CA ASP A 371 -22.21 8.04 -25.80
C ASP A 371 -23.72 8.13 -26.13
N ASP A 372 -24.54 8.33 -25.11
CA ASP A 372 -26.00 8.53 -25.20
C ASP A 372 -26.37 9.80 -26.00
N LEU A 373 -25.43 10.72 -26.19
CA LEU A 373 -25.62 11.98 -26.91
C LEU A 373 -25.55 11.80 -28.44
N PRO A 374 -26.28 12.63 -29.21
CA PRO A 374 -26.13 12.66 -30.65
C PRO A 374 -24.70 13.09 -31.06
N TYR A 375 -23.99 12.22 -31.76
CA TYR A 375 -22.63 12.48 -32.22
C TYR A 375 -22.48 12.36 -33.75
N GLN A 376 -21.53 13.11 -34.30
CA GLN A 376 -21.07 12.94 -35.68
C GLN A 376 -19.78 12.13 -35.70
N LYS A 377 -19.86 10.91 -36.26
CA LYS A 377 -18.66 10.10 -36.54
C LYS A 377 -17.96 10.59 -37.80
N LEU A 378 -16.67 10.91 -37.68
CA LEU A 378 -15.79 11.28 -38.80
C LEU A 378 -15.01 10.08 -39.32
N HIS A 379 -14.08 10.30 -40.26
CA HIS A 379 -13.19 9.25 -40.73
C HIS A 379 -12.29 8.74 -39.60
N GLY A 380 -12.20 7.42 -39.46
CA GLY A 380 -11.48 6.76 -38.38
C GLY A 380 -12.31 6.66 -37.09
N LYS A 381 -11.62 6.68 -35.95
CA LYS A 381 -12.20 6.64 -34.59
C LYS A 381 -12.24 8.06 -34.00
N LYS A 382 -12.84 8.97 -34.77
CA LYS A 382 -13.00 10.39 -34.43
C LYS A 382 -14.47 10.75 -34.35
N TYR A 383 -14.85 11.47 -33.30
CA TYR A 383 -16.24 11.78 -32.96
C TYR A 383 -16.36 13.27 -32.61
N ILE A 384 -17.51 13.87 -32.91
CA ILE A 384 -17.86 15.23 -32.50
C ILE A 384 -19.21 15.17 -31.78
N VAL A 385 -19.25 15.69 -30.57
CA VAL A 385 -20.45 15.89 -29.75
C VAL A 385 -20.68 17.39 -29.56
N GLY A 386 -21.92 17.83 -29.69
CA GLY A 386 -22.25 19.26 -29.61
C GLY A 386 -21.63 20.08 -30.74
N ASN A 387 -20.85 21.11 -30.40
CA ASN A 387 -20.13 21.96 -31.36
C ASN A 387 -18.66 21.57 -31.53
N GLY A 388 -18.17 20.59 -30.76
CA GLY A 388 -16.78 20.15 -30.74
C GLY A 388 -15.80 21.16 -30.14
N LYS A 389 -16.16 21.86 -29.06
CA LYS A 389 -15.29 22.88 -28.44
C LYS A 389 -14.10 22.32 -27.67
N GLY A 390 -14.33 21.29 -26.85
CA GLY A 390 -13.28 20.61 -26.09
C GLY A 390 -12.56 19.54 -26.90
N GLU A 391 -11.29 19.25 -26.63
CA GLU A 391 -10.55 18.17 -27.28
C GLU A 391 -10.27 17.02 -26.31
N ILE A 392 -10.53 15.79 -26.76
CA ILE A 392 -10.22 14.55 -26.06
C ILE A 392 -9.37 13.66 -26.97
N LEU A 393 -8.21 13.25 -26.49
CA LEU A 393 -7.31 12.31 -27.15
C LEU A 393 -7.03 11.14 -26.21
N ILE A 394 -7.50 9.95 -26.59
CA ILE A 394 -7.20 8.71 -25.86
C ILE A 394 -6.39 7.79 -26.76
N LYS A 395 -5.27 7.32 -26.24
CA LYS A 395 -4.41 6.39 -26.96
C LYS A 395 -3.80 5.35 -26.05
N THR A 396 -4.02 4.08 -26.36
CA THR A 396 -3.22 2.97 -25.82
C THR A 396 -2.44 2.29 -26.94
N ASN A 397 -1.39 1.54 -26.63
CA ASN A 397 -0.72 0.69 -27.61
C ASN A 397 -1.27 -0.74 -27.56
N ALA A 398 -1.48 -1.30 -26.37
CA ALA A 398 -2.13 -2.59 -26.17
C ALA A 398 -3.17 -2.45 -25.07
N GLY A 399 -4.42 -2.77 -25.39
CA GLY A 399 -5.57 -2.57 -24.54
C GLY A 399 -6.76 -2.05 -25.33
N ASP A 400 -7.93 -2.28 -24.76
CA ASP A 400 -9.20 -1.81 -25.27
C ASP A 400 -9.46 -0.37 -24.81
N ILE A 401 -10.31 0.34 -25.54
CA ILE A 401 -10.76 1.68 -25.16
C ILE A 401 -12.29 1.65 -25.15
N SER A 402 -12.89 1.94 -24.01
CA SER A 402 -14.32 2.21 -23.90
C SER A 402 -14.54 3.69 -23.59
N PHE A 403 -15.54 4.28 -24.24
CA PHE A 403 -15.92 5.68 -23.98
C PHE A 403 -17.44 5.76 -23.85
N GLN A 404 -17.91 6.40 -22.77
CA GLN A 404 -19.32 6.56 -22.44
C GLN A 404 -19.72 8.01 -22.20
#